data_AF-A0A969BYM5-F1
#
_entry.id   AF-A0A969BYM5-F1
#
_cell.length_a   1.000
_cell.length_b   1.000
_cell.length_c   1.000
_cell.angle_alpha   90.00
_cell.angle_beta   90.00
_cell.angle_gamma   90.00
#
_symmetry.space_group_name_H-M   'P 1'
#
loop_
_entity.id
_entity.type
_entity.pdbx_description
1 polymer ?
#
loop_
_entity_poly.entity_id
_entity_poly.type
_entity_poly.pdbx_seq_one_letter_code
_entity_poly.pdbx_strand_id
1 'polypeptide(L)'
;MAIARRGFHFGAVAALGLGGAVALMSLWGESYINNTFLIHVNVATRSAKFLHLQLHTYAMANLSLLALIGVGLGWSWQSHFKRLVKKRTIGLFPWCALLSFGIFYLSLGRHTENWIVYLYQLFSPFCLLTMAMAATSLYCSAQPLWKQYLVNVLLVINLASVASADSLPKLPSGYQESWQALSQLTANHQRILNSPLLTSLLIQQGKPVYDSGQSEYFVQGVAETTPLNRMLPNRARIIARQNAYITAIEQDIRQQAFDLVVLTQNHSMLVSENYLRQYYEKKRSITAVMPPTPFKGPRTRALDIYEPKPRPPS
;
A
#
# COMPACT_ATOMS: atom_id res chain seq x y z
N MET A 1 -12.31 15.15 33.98
CA MET A 1 -12.70 16.01 32.84
C MET A 1 -11.54 16.75 32.18
N ALA A 2 -10.62 17.39 32.93
CA ALA A 2 -9.52 18.18 32.33
C ALA A 2 -8.63 17.41 31.33
N ILE A 3 -8.27 16.15 31.64
CA ILE A 3 -7.45 15.31 30.74
C ILE A 3 -8.17 15.01 29.43
N ALA A 4 -9.46 14.65 29.48
CA ALA A 4 -10.27 14.41 28.29
C ALA A 4 -10.40 15.67 27.42
N ARG A 5 -10.57 16.85 28.04
CA ARG A 5 -10.61 18.13 27.33
C ARG A 5 -9.28 18.45 26.63
N ARG A 6 -8.15 18.18 27.29
CA ARG A 6 -6.81 18.33 26.68
C ARG A 6 -6.63 17.35 25.52
N GLY A 7 -7.00 16.08 25.70
CA GLY A 7 -6.93 15.08 24.64
C GLY A 7 -7.77 15.46 23.42
N PHE A 8 -9.00 15.91 23.63
CA PHE A 8 -9.87 16.42 22.57
C PHE A 8 -9.25 17.64 21.87
N HIS A 9 -8.72 18.61 22.63
CA HIS A 9 -8.06 19.78 22.07
C HIS A 9 -6.86 19.41 21.22
N PHE A 10 -5.97 18.55 21.71
CA PHE A 10 -4.82 18.07 20.92
C PHE A 10 -5.27 17.32 19.66
N GLY A 11 -6.28 16.46 19.77
CA GLY A 11 -6.85 15.77 18.61
C GLY A 11 -7.43 16.73 17.57
N ALA A 12 -8.17 17.75 18.01
CA ALA A 12 -8.74 18.76 17.14
C ALA A 12 -7.64 19.60 16.45
N VAL A 13 -6.62 20.04 17.19
CA VAL A 13 -5.49 20.78 16.63
C VAL A 13 -4.71 19.93 15.62
N ALA A 14 -4.46 18.66 15.93
CA ALA A 14 -3.79 17.75 15.01
C ALA A 14 -4.61 17.50 13.74
N ALA A 15 -5.92 17.32 13.87
CA ALA A 15 -6.83 17.15 12.74
C ALA A 15 -6.88 18.40 11.85
N LEU A 16 -6.95 19.60 12.46
CA LEU A 16 -6.92 20.87 11.73
C LEU A 16 -5.56 21.10 11.06
N GLY A 17 -4.45 20.78 11.73
CA GLY A 17 -3.11 20.87 11.16
C GLY A 17 -2.94 19.93 9.96
N LEU A 18 -3.41 18.69 10.09
CA LEU A 18 -3.40 17.73 8.98
C LEU A 18 -4.30 18.19 7.83
N GLY A 19 -5.51 18.65 8.12
CA GLY A 19 -6.44 19.19 7.13
C GLY A 19 -5.86 20.40 6.39
N GLY A 20 -5.21 21.31 7.12
CA GLY A 20 -4.50 22.46 6.55
C GLY A 20 -3.31 22.05 5.68
N ALA A 21 -2.50 21.09 6.11
CA ALA A 21 -1.39 20.56 5.32
C ALA A 21 -1.87 19.90 4.02
N VAL A 22 -2.93 19.08 4.10
CA VAL A 22 -3.55 18.45 2.93
C VAL A 22 -4.13 19.50 1.97
N ALA A 23 -4.78 20.54 2.49
CA ALA A 23 -5.28 21.64 1.68
C ALA A 23 -4.15 22.40 0.98
N LEU A 24 -3.06 22.73 1.69
CA LEU A 24 -1.87 23.38 1.12
C LEU A 24 -1.22 22.52 0.03
N MET A 25 -1.06 21.22 0.26
CA MET A 25 -0.54 20.29 -0.75
C MET A 25 -1.45 20.24 -1.98
N SER A 26 -2.77 20.33 -1.80
CA SER A 26 -3.72 20.39 -2.92
C SER A 26 -3.65 21.69 -3.72
N LEU A 27 -3.19 22.79 -3.11
CA LEU A 27 -2.95 24.04 -3.83
C LEU A 27 -1.69 23.95 -4.70
N TRP A 28 -0.67 23.19 -4.27
CA TRP A 28 0.57 22.98 -5.04
C TRP A 28 0.43 21.89 -6.10
N GLY A 29 -0.27 20.80 -5.76
CA GLY A 29 -0.55 19.69 -6.66
C GLY A 29 -2.05 19.55 -6.84
N GLU A 30 -2.56 20.04 -7.97
CA GLU A 30 -4.00 20.01 -8.28
C GLU A 30 -4.61 18.63 -7.99
N SER A 31 -3.95 17.55 -8.39
CA SER A 31 -4.45 16.18 -8.20
C SER A 31 -3.85 15.44 -7.00
N TYR A 32 -3.20 16.12 -6.05
CA TYR A 32 -2.52 15.46 -4.93
C TYR A 32 -3.49 14.63 -4.09
N ILE A 33 -4.57 15.24 -3.59
CA ILE A 33 -5.58 14.54 -2.77
C ILE A 33 -6.18 13.37 -3.55
N ASN A 34 -6.48 13.62 -4.84
CA ASN A 34 -7.03 12.63 -5.74
C ASN A 34 -6.14 11.39 -5.82
N ASN A 35 -4.86 11.61 -6.14
CA ASN A 35 -3.90 10.54 -6.40
C ASN A 35 -3.44 9.85 -5.12
N THR A 36 -3.35 10.56 -4.00
CA THR A 36 -2.83 10.01 -2.74
C THR A 36 -3.91 9.31 -1.92
N PHE A 37 -5.17 9.74 -1.99
CA PHE A 37 -6.23 9.22 -1.13
C PHE A 37 -7.39 8.62 -1.91
N LEU A 38 -7.95 9.37 -2.86
CA LEU A 38 -9.24 9.02 -3.45
C LEU A 38 -9.14 7.85 -4.43
N ILE A 39 -8.10 7.79 -5.27
CA ILE A 39 -7.87 6.66 -6.18
C ILE A 39 -7.86 5.35 -5.38
N HIS A 40 -7.05 5.27 -4.32
CA HIS A 40 -6.95 4.06 -3.51
C HIS A 40 -8.25 3.67 -2.79
N VAL A 41 -9.12 4.63 -2.49
CA VAL A 41 -10.44 4.34 -1.89
C VAL A 41 -11.44 3.88 -2.95
N ASN A 42 -11.44 4.49 -4.12
CA ASN A 42 -12.43 4.26 -5.18
C ASN A 42 -12.13 2.99 -6.01
N VAL A 43 -10.86 2.73 -6.30
CA VAL A 43 -10.44 1.58 -7.13
C VAL A 43 -10.32 0.29 -6.33
N ALA A 44 -10.29 0.40 -5.00
CA ALA A 44 -10.17 -0.75 -4.13
C ALA A 44 -11.28 -1.77 -4.34
N THR A 45 -10.90 -2.92 -4.86
CA THR A 45 -11.74 -4.10 -4.84
C THR A 45 -11.90 -4.58 -3.39
N ARG A 46 -13.16 -4.75 -2.95
CA ARG A 46 -13.49 -5.15 -1.58
C ARG A 46 -13.92 -6.61 -1.54
N SER A 47 -13.29 -7.40 -0.67
CA SER A 47 -13.65 -8.80 -0.47
C SER A 47 -13.62 -9.19 1.01
N ALA A 48 -14.74 -9.70 1.52
CA ALA A 48 -14.83 -10.21 2.88
C ALA A 48 -13.96 -11.48 3.07
N LYS A 49 -13.89 -12.34 2.05
CA LYS A 49 -12.99 -13.51 2.04
C LYS A 49 -11.54 -13.07 2.22
N PHE A 50 -11.15 -11.99 1.54
CA PHE A 50 -9.81 -11.42 1.67
C PHE A 50 -9.55 -10.85 3.07
N LEU A 51 -10.52 -10.16 3.68
CA LEU A 51 -10.43 -9.69 5.08
C LEU A 51 -10.17 -10.85 6.05
N HIS A 52 -10.96 -11.93 5.96
CA HIS A 52 -10.77 -13.11 6.82
C HIS A 52 -9.39 -13.75 6.63
N LEU A 53 -8.94 -13.85 5.37
CA LEU A 53 -7.62 -14.37 5.05
C LEU A 53 -6.52 -13.51 5.68
N GLN A 54 -6.62 -12.18 5.59
CA GLN A 54 -5.67 -11.25 6.20
C GLN A 54 -5.63 -11.40 7.73
N LEU A 55 -6.79 -11.47 8.37
CA LEU A 55 -6.89 -11.66 9.82
C LEU A 55 -6.28 -13.00 10.24
N HIS A 56 -6.59 -14.07 9.52
CA HIS A 56 -6.04 -15.40 9.79
C HIS A 56 -4.51 -15.40 9.64
N THR A 57 -3.97 -14.92 8.53
CA THR A 57 -2.52 -14.85 8.33
C THR A 57 -1.83 -13.99 9.37
N TYR A 58 -2.40 -12.81 9.67
CA TYR A 58 -1.85 -11.95 10.71
C TYR A 58 -1.87 -12.65 12.08
N ALA A 59 -2.95 -13.36 12.41
CA ALA A 59 -3.05 -14.10 13.66
C ALA A 59 -2.02 -15.23 13.76
N MET A 60 -1.78 -15.97 12.67
CA MET A 60 -0.76 -17.01 12.63
C MET A 60 0.65 -16.43 12.72
N ALA A 61 0.93 -15.34 12.02
CA ALA A 61 2.23 -14.67 12.04
C ALA A 61 2.52 -13.97 13.39
N ASN A 62 1.48 -13.57 14.12
CA ASN A 62 1.59 -12.82 15.37
C ASN A 62 0.93 -13.56 16.54
N LEU A 63 0.97 -14.91 16.53
CA LEU A 63 0.33 -15.73 17.55
C LEU A 63 0.85 -15.39 18.95
N SER A 64 2.14 -15.09 19.09
CA SER A 64 2.77 -14.65 20.34
C SER A 64 2.20 -13.33 20.86
N LEU A 65 1.96 -12.35 19.97
CA LEU A 65 1.33 -11.07 20.33
C LEU A 65 -0.14 -11.27 20.73
N LEU A 66 -0.86 -12.12 20.02
CA LEU A 66 -2.26 -12.42 20.36
C LEU A 66 -2.37 -13.20 21.67
N ALA A 67 -1.46 -14.14 21.93
CA ALA A 67 -1.36 -14.86 23.20
C ALA A 67 -1.04 -13.89 24.35
N LEU A 68 -0.12 -12.95 24.15
CA LEU A 68 0.16 -11.87 25.10
C LEU A 68 -1.08 -11.04 25.45
N ILE A 69 -1.82 -10.61 24.42
CA ILE A 69 -3.06 -9.86 24.60
C ILE A 69 -4.07 -10.73 25.37
N GLY A 70 -4.23 -12.00 25.01
CA GLY A 70 -5.13 -12.94 25.68
C GLY A 70 -4.79 -13.15 27.16
N VAL A 71 -3.50 -13.35 27.48
CA VAL A 71 -2.99 -13.49 28.86
C VAL A 71 -3.20 -12.19 29.65
N GLY A 72 -2.83 -11.05 29.05
CA GLY A 72 -3.01 -9.74 29.66
C GLY A 72 -4.48 -9.42 29.93
N LEU A 73 -5.36 -9.73 28.97
CA LEU A 73 -6.81 -9.63 29.15
C LEU A 73 -7.31 -10.58 30.23
N GLY A 74 -6.87 -11.84 30.27
CA GLY A 74 -7.27 -12.80 31.30
C GLY A 74 -6.88 -12.37 32.71
N TRP A 75 -5.65 -11.89 32.91
CA TRP A 75 -5.17 -11.40 34.20
C TRP A 75 -5.83 -10.09 34.63
N SER A 76 -6.05 -9.20 33.67
CA SER A 76 -6.74 -7.94 33.94
C SER A 76 -8.26 -8.16 34.06
N TRP A 77 -8.85 -9.21 33.49
CA TRP A 77 -10.30 -9.41 33.51
C TRP A 77 -10.84 -9.45 34.95
N GLN A 78 -10.25 -10.22 35.85
CA GLN A 78 -10.74 -10.29 37.24
C GLN A 78 -10.55 -8.99 38.04
N SER A 79 -9.43 -8.29 37.85
CA SER A 79 -9.03 -7.14 38.68
C SER A 79 -9.40 -5.79 38.06
N HIS A 80 -9.24 -5.66 36.75
CA HIS A 80 -9.60 -4.50 35.96
C HIS A 80 -11.06 -4.47 35.53
N PHE A 81 -11.81 -5.56 35.34
CA PHE A 81 -13.25 -5.42 35.00
C PHE A 81 -13.99 -4.64 36.09
N LYS A 82 -13.74 -4.97 37.37
CA LYS A 82 -14.27 -4.22 38.52
C LYS A 82 -13.80 -2.76 38.53
N ARG A 83 -12.55 -2.47 38.14
CA ARG A 83 -12.01 -1.10 38.06
C ARG A 83 -12.45 -0.33 36.80
N LEU A 84 -12.65 -0.97 35.66
CA LEU A 84 -13.10 -0.39 34.38
C LEU A 84 -14.56 0.00 34.48
N VAL A 85 -15.39 -0.89 35.05
CA VAL A 85 -16.79 -0.56 35.39
C VAL A 85 -16.85 0.64 36.34
N LYS A 86 -15.91 0.73 37.31
CA LYS A 86 -15.88 1.81 38.31
C LYS A 86 -15.22 3.12 37.83
N LYS A 87 -14.17 3.07 37.00
CA LYS A 87 -13.37 4.24 36.57
C LYS A 87 -13.67 4.71 35.14
N ARG A 88 -14.35 3.91 34.30
CA ARG A 88 -14.80 4.25 32.94
C ARG A 88 -13.75 4.90 32.02
N THR A 89 -12.46 4.54 32.15
CA THR A 89 -11.39 5.08 31.27
C THR A 89 -10.59 3.94 30.64
N ILE A 90 -10.56 3.91 29.31
CA ILE A 90 -9.64 3.07 28.52
C ILE A 90 -8.34 3.86 28.35
N GLY A 91 -7.19 3.20 28.48
CA GLY A 91 -5.89 3.83 28.21
C GLY A 91 -5.76 4.25 26.74
N LEU A 92 -4.91 5.25 26.45
CA LEU A 92 -4.75 5.80 25.10
C LEU A 92 -4.39 4.74 24.05
N PHE A 93 -3.34 3.94 24.28
CA PHE A 93 -2.92 2.94 23.28
C PHE A 93 -3.92 1.80 23.05
N PRO A 94 -4.56 1.20 24.08
CA PRO A 94 -5.63 0.24 23.84
C PRO A 94 -6.80 0.86 23.05
N TRP A 95 -7.14 2.12 23.32
CA TRP A 95 -8.15 2.83 22.56
C TRP A 95 -7.73 3.04 21.09
N CYS A 96 -6.50 3.48 20.83
CA CYS A 96 -5.94 3.60 19.48
C CYS A 96 -5.89 2.26 18.75
N ALA A 97 -5.54 1.16 19.43
CA ALA A 97 -5.54 -0.18 18.86
C ALA A 97 -6.96 -0.63 18.45
N LEU A 98 -7.96 -0.41 19.31
CA LEU A 98 -9.36 -0.73 19.01
C LEU A 98 -9.90 0.10 17.84
N LEU A 99 -9.62 1.41 17.82
CA LEU A 99 -10.01 2.28 16.71
C LEU A 99 -9.33 1.86 15.40
N SER A 100 -8.03 1.59 15.44
CA SER A 100 -7.27 1.17 14.26
C SER A 100 -7.75 -0.17 13.73
N PHE A 101 -8.05 -1.12 14.62
CA PHE A 101 -8.67 -2.39 14.26
C PHE A 101 -10.07 -2.20 13.67
N GLY A 102 -10.88 -1.30 14.24
CA GLY A 102 -12.20 -0.96 13.72
C GLY A 102 -12.14 -0.35 12.31
N ILE A 103 -11.24 0.61 12.09
CA ILE A 103 -10.99 1.21 10.78
C ILE A 103 -10.53 0.15 9.78
N PHE A 104 -9.60 -0.72 10.19
CA PHE A 104 -9.18 -1.85 9.37
C PHE A 104 -10.38 -2.76 9.05
N TYR A 105 -11.09 -3.28 10.03
CA TYR A 105 -12.14 -4.27 9.84
C TYR A 105 -13.31 -3.74 8.99
N LEU A 106 -13.75 -2.51 9.26
CA LEU A 106 -14.92 -1.91 8.59
C LEU A 106 -14.60 -1.31 7.23
N SER A 107 -13.37 -0.82 7.03
CA SER A 107 -12.98 -0.11 5.81
C SER A 107 -11.84 -0.80 5.08
N LEU A 108 -10.63 -0.78 5.63
CA LEU A 108 -9.40 -1.03 4.87
C LEU A 108 -9.10 -2.51 4.61
N GLY A 109 -9.47 -3.40 5.50
CA GLY A 109 -9.12 -4.83 5.46
C GLY A 109 -9.84 -5.62 4.38
N ARG A 110 -10.82 -5.02 3.70
CA ARG A 110 -11.45 -5.62 2.53
C ARG A 110 -10.67 -5.34 1.23
N HIS A 111 -9.74 -4.39 1.22
CA HIS A 111 -9.01 -3.97 0.02
C HIS A 111 -8.04 -5.06 -0.44
N THR A 112 -8.26 -5.66 -1.63
CA THR A 112 -7.47 -6.85 -2.05
C THR A 112 -6.01 -6.56 -2.43
N GLU A 113 -5.66 -5.29 -2.61
CA GLU A 113 -4.32 -4.87 -3.05
C GLU A 113 -3.36 -4.61 -1.89
N ASN A 114 -3.88 -4.37 -0.68
CA ASN A 114 -3.08 -4.07 0.50
C ASN A 114 -3.07 -5.25 1.46
N TRP A 115 -2.18 -6.19 1.17
CA TRP A 115 -2.02 -7.41 1.96
C TRP A 115 -1.35 -7.14 3.32
N ILE A 116 -2.07 -7.29 4.44
CA ILE A 116 -1.66 -7.16 5.86
C ILE A 116 -0.97 -5.85 6.28
N VAL A 117 -0.60 -4.99 5.32
CA VAL A 117 0.10 -3.72 5.53
C VAL A 117 -0.60 -2.89 6.60
N TYR A 118 -1.92 -2.75 6.50
CA TYR A 118 -2.70 -1.96 7.45
C TYR A 118 -2.71 -2.54 8.87
N LEU A 119 -2.66 -3.86 9.03
CA LEU A 119 -2.55 -4.46 10.36
C LEU A 119 -1.20 -4.12 10.99
N TYR A 120 -0.11 -4.22 10.22
CA TYR A 120 1.23 -3.88 10.71
C TYR A 120 1.46 -2.39 10.93
N GLN A 121 0.85 -1.51 10.13
CA GLN A 121 1.05 -0.07 10.23
C GLN A 121 0.09 0.61 11.21
N LEU A 122 -1.18 0.17 11.27
CA LEU A 122 -2.21 0.83 12.07
C LEU A 122 -2.47 0.10 13.38
N PHE A 123 -2.46 -1.24 13.40
CA PHE A 123 -2.87 -2.00 14.58
C PHE A 123 -1.69 -2.43 15.46
N SER A 124 -0.68 -3.09 14.88
CA SER A 124 0.45 -3.67 15.62
C SER A 124 1.20 -2.67 16.52
N PRO A 125 1.50 -1.42 16.10
CA PRO A 125 2.26 -0.49 16.94
C PRO A 125 1.55 -0.17 18.25
N PHE A 126 0.24 0.06 18.21
CA PHE A 126 -0.55 0.34 19.40
C PHE A 126 -0.75 -0.90 20.27
N CYS A 127 -0.83 -2.10 19.68
CA CYS A 127 -0.81 -3.35 20.43
C CYS A 127 0.51 -3.52 21.18
N LEU A 128 1.65 -3.34 20.51
CA LEU A 128 2.98 -3.45 21.12
C LEU A 128 3.15 -2.43 22.25
N LEU A 129 2.76 -1.17 22.05
CA LEU A 129 2.80 -0.14 23.09
C LEU A 129 1.89 -0.47 24.27
N THR A 130 0.69 -0.99 24.00
CA THR A 130 -0.22 -1.45 25.05
C THR A 130 0.41 -2.58 25.88
N MET A 131 1.10 -3.51 25.22
CA MET A 131 1.81 -4.61 25.89
C MET A 131 3.02 -4.10 26.68
N ALA A 132 3.82 -3.18 26.13
CA ALA A 132 4.95 -2.59 26.83
C ALA A 132 4.50 -1.82 28.10
N MET A 133 3.39 -1.08 28.02
CA MET A 133 2.80 -0.42 29.19
C MET A 133 2.28 -1.43 30.21
N ALA A 134 1.60 -2.49 29.76
CA ALA A 134 1.14 -3.55 30.65
C ALA A 134 2.32 -4.23 31.36
N ALA A 135 3.38 -4.56 30.62
CA ALA A 135 4.63 -5.10 31.17
C ALA A 135 5.21 -4.15 32.23
N THR A 136 5.37 -2.87 31.90
CA THR A 136 5.88 -1.84 32.83
C THR A 136 5.03 -1.75 34.11
N SER A 137 3.71 -1.84 33.99
CA SER A 137 2.81 -1.86 35.15
C SER A 137 2.99 -3.11 36.02
N LEU A 138 3.32 -4.26 35.43
CA LEU A 138 3.64 -5.49 36.14
C LEU A 138 5.00 -5.40 36.85
N TYR A 139 5.95 -4.62 36.32
CA TYR A 139 7.23 -4.32 36.99
C TYR A 139 7.07 -3.36 38.17
N CYS A 140 6.20 -2.36 38.04
CA CYS A 140 5.96 -1.38 39.10
C CYS A 140 5.04 -1.91 40.21
N SER A 141 4.18 -2.87 39.89
CA SER A 141 3.35 -3.58 40.87
C SER A 141 4.17 -4.72 41.49
N ALA A 142 3.98 -5.01 42.78
CA ALA A 142 4.57 -6.17 43.48
C ALA A 142 4.01 -7.53 42.98
N GLN A 143 3.90 -7.71 41.67
CA GLN A 143 3.47 -8.94 41.02
C GLN A 143 4.59 -9.98 41.10
N PRO A 144 4.25 -11.28 41.08
CA PRO A 144 5.26 -12.33 41.12
C PRO A 144 6.13 -12.31 39.85
N LEU A 145 7.44 -12.51 40.04
CA LEU A 145 8.48 -12.43 39.00
C LEU A 145 8.18 -13.28 37.76
N TRP A 146 7.56 -14.45 37.92
CA TRP A 146 7.24 -15.34 36.79
C TRP A 146 6.32 -14.68 35.74
N LYS A 147 5.43 -13.77 36.15
CA LYS A 147 4.57 -13.03 35.19
C LYS A 147 5.37 -12.04 34.37
N GLN A 148 6.35 -11.38 34.98
CA GLN A 148 7.25 -10.44 34.31
C GLN A 148 8.10 -11.17 33.27
N TYR A 149 8.68 -12.32 33.65
CA TYR A 149 9.43 -13.18 32.73
C TYR A 149 8.57 -13.66 31.57
N LEU A 150 7.34 -14.13 31.82
CA LEU A 150 6.45 -14.59 30.76
C LEU A 150 6.17 -13.50 29.72
N VAL A 151 5.89 -12.27 30.16
CA VAL A 151 5.61 -11.15 29.24
C VAL A 151 6.85 -10.78 28.42
N ASN A 152 8.03 -10.73 29.04
CA ASN A 152 9.28 -10.46 28.32
C ASN A 152 9.59 -11.55 27.29
N VAL A 153 9.46 -12.82 27.67
CA VAL A 153 9.72 -13.95 26.78
C VAL A 153 8.80 -13.88 25.56
N LEU A 154 7.51 -13.67 25.77
CA LEU A 154 6.57 -13.56 24.66
C LEU A 154 6.83 -12.31 23.78
N LEU A 155 7.26 -11.19 24.36
CA LEU A 155 7.64 -9.99 23.61
C LEU A 155 8.88 -10.24 22.75
N VAL A 156 9.91 -10.88 23.32
CA VAL A 156 11.13 -11.28 22.60
C VAL A 156 10.80 -12.26 21.48
N ILE A 157 9.96 -13.27 21.75
CA ILE A 157 9.49 -14.21 20.71
C ILE A 157 8.75 -13.46 19.61
N ASN A 158 7.89 -12.48 19.94
CA ASN A 158 7.19 -11.70 18.93
C ASN A 158 8.16 -10.88 18.07
N LEU A 159 9.08 -10.13 18.69
CA LEU A 159 10.07 -9.34 17.97
C LEU A 159 11.00 -10.22 17.11
N ALA A 160 11.44 -11.37 17.64
CA ALA A 160 12.26 -12.33 16.90
C ALA A 160 11.50 -12.95 15.72
N SER A 161 10.21 -13.25 15.90
CA SER A 161 9.34 -13.78 14.83
C SER A 161 9.08 -12.76 13.72
N VAL A 162 9.00 -11.48 14.06
CA VAL A 162 8.83 -10.41 13.06
C VAL A 162 10.16 -10.07 12.38
N ALA A 163 11.28 -10.12 13.12
CA ALA A 163 12.61 -9.85 12.61
C ALA A 163 13.23 -11.03 11.84
N SER A 164 12.63 -12.23 11.90
CA SER A 164 13.17 -13.39 11.20
C SER A 164 13.11 -13.18 9.69
N ALA A 165 14.22 -13.46 9.01
CA ALA A 165 14.32 -13.35 7.55
C ALA A 165 13.31 -14.28 6.83
N ASP A 166 12.86 -15.34 7.51
CA ASP A 166 11.82 -16.25 7.01
C ASP A 166 10.44 -15.59 6.86
N SER A 167 10.23 -14.41 7.46
CA SER A 167 9.01 -13.62 7.25
C SER A 167 8.95 -12.98 5.86
N LEU A 168 10.10 -12.83 5.19
CA LEU A 168 10.15 -12.36 3.82
C LEU A 168 10.05 -13.54 2.85
N PRO A 169 9.17 -13.47 1.84
CA PRO A 169 9.08 -14.53 0.85
C PRO A 169 10.41 -14.66 0.11
N LYS A 170 10.98 -15.87 0.09
CA LYS A 170 12.16 -16.17 -0.72
C LYS A 170 11.85 -15.87 -2.18
N LEU A 171 12.78 -15.20 -2.86
CA LEU A 171 12.62 -14.91 -4.28
C LEU A 171 12.55 -16.24 -5.06
N PRO A 172 11.62 -16.38 -6.01
CA PRO A 172 11.53 -17.57 -6.83
C PRO A 172 12.77 -17.73 -7.71
N SER A 173 13.05 -18.96 -8.14
CA SER A 173 14.10 -19.21 -9.14
C SER A 173 13.82 -18.43 -10.43
N GLY A 174 14.87 -17.94 -11.09
CA GLY A 174 14.73 -17.12 -12.30
C GLY A 174 14.40 -15.64 -12.04
N TYR A 175 14.15 -15.24 -10.78
CA TYR A 175 13.86 -13.84 -10.46
C TYR A 175 15.00 -12.93 -10.88
N GLN A 176 16.21 -13.18 -10.37
CA GLN A 176 17.35 -12.31 -10.61
C GLN A 176 17.71 -12.26 -12.11
N GLU A 177 17.69 -13.42 -12.79
CA GLU A 177 17.98 -13.54 -14.21
C GLU A 177 16.96 -12.77 -15.06
N SER A 178 15.66 -12.91 -14.77
CA SER A 178 14.60 -12.21 -15.53
C SER A 178 14.68 -10.70 -15.35
N TRP A 179 14.93 -10.21 -14.13
CA TRP A 179 15.07 -8.77 -13.85
C TRP A 179 16.38 -8.20 -14.39
N GLN A 180 17.46 -8.98 -14.37
CA GLN A 180 18.72 -8.58 -15.02
C GLN A 180 18.54 -8.47 -16.54
N ALA A 181 17.83 -9.40 -17.18
CA ALA A 181 17.52 -9.31 -18.61
C ALA A 181 16.68 -8.06 -18.94
N LEU A 182 15.68 -7.73 -18.13
CA LEU A 182 14.89 -6.50 -18.27
C LEU A 182 15.74 -5.24 -18.03
N SER A 183 16.64 -5.28 -17.04
CA SER A 183 17.59 -4.19 -16.78
C SER A 183 18.51 -3.95 -17.97
N GLN A 184 19.07 -5.01 -18.55
CA GLN A 184 19.94 -4.91 -19.72
C GLN A 184 19.18 -4.44 -20.96
N LEU A 185 17.96 -4.95 -21.19
CA LEU A 185 17.10 -4.49 -22.28
C LEU A 185 16.83 -2.99 -22.17
N THR A 186 16.40 -2.54 -20.99
CA THR A 186 16.05 -1.14 -20.77
C THR A 186 17.28 -0.24 -20.80
N ALA A 187 18.45 -0.68 -20.33
CA ALA A 187 19.68 0.11 -20.23
C ALA A 187 20.05 0.85 -21.53
N ASN A 188 19.91 0.18 -22.69
CA ASN A 188 20.30 0.69 -24.00
C ASN A 188 19.30 1.67 -24.64
N HIS A 189 18.17 1.92 -23.98
CA HIS A 189 17.07 2.75 -24.50
C HIS A 189 16.84 3.96 -23.59
N GLN A 190 16.52 5.11 -24.16
CA GLN A 190 16.33 6.39 -23.47
C GLN A 190 14.86 6.74 -23.27
N ARG A 191 14.00 6.48 -24.28
CA ARG A 191 12.57 6.84 -24.25
C ARG A 191 11.72 5.58 -24.36
N ILE A 192 11.37 5.03 -23.21
CA ILE A 192 10.68 3.75 -23.11
C ILE A 192 9.22 3.98 -22.74
N LEU A 193 8.27 3.63 -23.62
CA LEU A 193 6.86 3.51 -23.21
C LEU A 193 6.74 2.23 -22.39
N ASN A 194 6.72 2.38 -21.07
CA ASN A 194 6.94 1.29 -20.14
C ASN A 194 5.66 0.64 -19.62
N SER A 195 5.77 -0.63 -19.21
CA SER A 195 4.79 -1.29 -18.37
C SER A 195 4.95 -0.77 -16.93
N PRO A 196 3.87 -0.68 -16.13
CA PRO A 196 3.95 -0.35 -14.71
C PRO A 196 4.97 -1.19 -13.93
N LEU A 197 5.20 -2.44 -14.37
CA LEU A 197 6.17 -3.35 -13.76
C LEU A 197 7.61 -2.84 -13.84
N LEU A 198 7.96 -2.01 -14.83
CA LEU A 198 9.31 -1.48 -15.01
C LEU A 198 9.54 -0.14 -14.31
N THR A 199 8.54 0.43 -13.63
CA THR A 199 8.60 1.77 -13.04
C THR A 199 9.81 1.97 -12.14
N SER A 200 10.02 1.08 -11.17
CA SER A 200 11.13 1.18 -10.21
C SER A 200 12.50 1.08 -10.91
N LEU A 201 12.62 0.19 -11.89
CA LEU A 201 13.82 -0.01 -12.68
C LEU A 201 14.17 1.25 -13.49
N LEU A 202 13.18 1.87 -14.15
CA LEU A 202 13.41 3.09 -14.93
C LEU A 202 13.78 4.28 -14.04
N ILE A 203 13.16 4.41 -12.87
CA ILE A 203 13.54 5.43 -11.87
C ILE A 203 15.00 5.24 -11.44
N GLN A 204 15.42 4.00 -11.13
CA GLN A 204 16.80 3.69 -10.77
C GLN A 204 17.80 4.02 -11.88
N GLN A 205 17.39 3.88 -13.14
CA GLN A 205 18.19 4.23 -14.32
C GLN A 205 18.10 5.73 -14.69
N GLY A 206 17.36 6.55 -13.94
CA GLY A 206 17.19 7.97 -14.24
C GLY A 206 16.39 8.26 -15.51
N LYS A 207 15.48 7.35 -15.91
CA LYS A 207 14.70 7.46 -17.14
C LYS A 207 13.28 7.97 -16.90
N PRO A 208 12.65 8.61 -17.90
CA PRO A 208 11.25 9.00 -17.81
C PRO A 208 10.33 7.79 -17.62
N VAL A 209 9.28 7.96 -16.82
CA VAL A 209 8.21 6.96 -16.61
C VAL A 209 6.94 7.50 -17.24
N TYR A 210 6.37 6.74 -18.18
CA TYR A 210 5.13 7.11 -18.87
C TYR A 210 3.92 6.36 -18.30
N ASP A 211 4.12 5.16 -17.74
CA ASP A 211 3.08 4.44 -17.01
C ASP A 211 3.58 3.98 -15.64
N SER A 212 2.97 4.51 -14.58
CA SER A 212 3.26 4.10 -13.19
C SER A 212 2.28 3.06 -12.66
N GLY A 213 1.28 2.66 -13.46
CA GLY A 213 0.12 1.90 -13.00
C GLY A 213 -0.91 2.74 -12.24
N GLN A 214 -0.59 3.98 -11.85
CA GLN A 214 -1.59 4.94 -11.34
C GLN A 214 -2.20 5.79 -12.45
N SER A 215 -1.53 5.87 -13.61
CA SER A 215 -1.98 6.63 -14.77
C SER A 215 -3.33 6.13 -15.30
N GLU A 216 -3.61 4.83 -15.20
CA GLU A 216 -4.89 4.22 -15.60
C GLU A 216 -6.06 4.60 -14.67
N TYR A 217 -5.76 4.92 -13.40
CA TYR A 217 -6.76 5.20 -12.38
C TYR A 217 -6.99 6.70 -12.15
N PHE A 218 -6.26 7.57 -12.86
CA PHE A 218 -6.24 9.00 -12.63
C PHE A 218 -7.64 9.64 -12.58
N VAL A 219 -8.51 9.26 -13.53
CA VAL A 219 -9.89 9.75 -13.62
C VAL A 219 -10.83 9.13 -12.57
N GLN A 220 -10.47 7.97 -12.02
CA GLN A 220 -11.31 7.21 -11.09
C GLN A 220 -11.23 7.75 -9.65
N GLY A 221 -10.20 8.55 -9.34
CA GLY A 221 -10.14 9.28 -8.08
C GLY A 221 -11.22 10.36 -7.95
N VAL A 222 -11.77 10.85 -9.07
CA VAL A 222 -12.76 11.93 -9.05
C VAL A 222 -14.15 11.32 -8.90
N ALA A 223 -14.59 11.18 -7.64
CA ALA A 223 -15.93 10.70 -7.33
C ALA A 223 -17.00 11.59 -7.99
N GLU A 224 -18.08 11.01 -8.50
CA GLU A 224 -19.08 11.78 -9.25
C GLU A 224 -19.90 12.73 -8.35
N THR A 225 -20.09 12.41 -7.06
CA THR A 225 -21.08 13.12 -6.22
C THR A 225 -20.77 13.13 -4.70
N THR A 226 -19.58 13.54 -4.27
CA THR A 226 -19.33 13.77 -2.83
C THR A 226 -19.37 15.27 -2.48
N PRO A 227 -19.80 15.66 -1.27
CA PRO A 227 -19.69 17.05 -0.81
C PRO A 227 -18.25 17.58 -0.86
N LEU A 228 -17.26 16.68 -0.73
CA LEU A 228 -15.84 16.98 -0.89
C LEU A 228 -15.47 17.41 -2.32
N ASN A 229 -16.27 17.09 -3.35
CA ASN A 229 -15.99 17.46 -4.73
C ASN A 229 -15.86 18.96 -4.95
N ARG A 230 -16.47 19.80 -4.08
CA ARG A 230 -16.30 21.26 -4.14
C ARG A 230 -14.88 21.72 -3.79
N MET A 231 -14.14 20.91 -3.04
CA MET A 231 -12.75 21.16 -2.65
C MET A 231 -11.76 20.40 -3.54
N LEU A 232 -12.24 19.56 -4.44
CA LEU A 232 -11.43 18.77 -5.36
C LEU A 232 -11.37 19.44 -6.74
N PRO A 233 -10.37 19.08 -7.57
CA PRO A 233 -10.28 19.57 -8.93
C PRO A 233 -11.55 19.31 -9.73
N ASN A 234 -11.84 20.22 -10.66
CA ASN A 234 -12.94 20.03 -11.60
C ASN A 234 -12.75 18.73 -12.39
N ARG A 235 -13.73 17.83 -12.32
CA ARG A 235 -13.71 16.54 -13.02
C ARG A 235 -13.44 16.67 -14.52
N ALA A 236 -14.08 17.63 -15.18
CA ALA A 236 -13.88 17.85 -16.61
C ALA A 236 -12.42 18.22 -16.92
N ARG A 237 -11.77 18.99 -16.04
CA ARG A 237 -10.36 19.33 -16.17
C ARG A 237 -9.45 18.10 -15.99
N ILE A 238 -9.75 17.22 -15.03
CA ILE A 238 -8.99 15.97 -14.83
C ILE A 238 -9.13 15.04 -16.04
N ILE A 239 -10.35 14.87 -16.56
CA ILE A 239 -10.60 14.07 -17.78
C ILE A 239 -9.89 14.68 -18.98
N ALA A 240 -9.99 16.00 -19.17
CA ALA A 240 -9.29 16.68 -20.26
C ALA A 240 -7.77 16.49 -20.18
N ARG A 241 -7.20 16.53 -18.97
CA ARG A 241 -5.76 16.28 -18.74
C ARG A 241 -5.37 14.84 -19.07
N GLN A 242 -6.17 13.84 -18.68
CA GLN A 242 -5.93 12.45 -19.05
C GLN A 242 -5.96 12.27 -20.57
N ASN A 243 -6.97 12.84 -21.24
CA ASN A 243 -7.11 12.73 -22.69
C ASN A 243 -5.94 13.40 -23.40
N ALA A 244 -5.54 14.60 -22.97
CA ALA A 244 -4.37 15.28 -23.52
C ALA A 244 -3.09 14.46 -23.35
N TYR A 245 -2.93 13.78 -22.20
CA TYR A 245 -1.81 12.88 -21.96
C TYR A 245 -1.81 11.67 -22.91
N ILE A 246 -2.96 11.00 -23.07
CA ILE A 246 -3.12 9.87 -24.00
C ILE A 246 -2.82 10.32 -25.44
N THR A 247 -3.38 11.46 -25.88
CA THR A 247 -3.12 12.02 -27.20
C THR A 247 -1.64 12.33 -27.43
N ALA A 248 -0.94 12.84 -26.42
CA ALA A 248 0.50 13.08 -26.51
C ALA A 248 1.29 11.76 -26.69
N ILE A 249 0.93 10.70 -25.95
CA ILE A 249 1.53 9.36 -26.13
C ILE A 249 1.24 8.81 -27.53
N GLU A 250 0.01 8.94 -28.02
CA GLU A 250 -0.37 8.50 -29.36
C GLU A 250 0.38 9.23 -30.47
N GLN A 251 0.66 10.52 -30.26
CA GLN A 251 1.49 11.33 -31.15
C GLN A 251 2.95 10.88 -31.13
N ASP A 252 3.53 10.65 -29.95
CA ASP A 252 4.88 10.11 -29.80
C ASP A 252 5.00 8.71 -30.46
N ILE A 253 3.97 7.86 -30.35
CA ILE A 253 3.92 6.56 -31.04
C ILE A 253 3.92 6.76 -32.56
N ARG A 254 3.07 7.64 -33.09
CA ARG A 254 3.00 7.93 -34.54
C ARG A 254 4.33 8.43 -35.10
N GLN A 255 5.02 9.27 -34.33
CA GLN A 255 6.33 9.81 -34.70
C GLN A 255 7.48 8.81 -34.45
N GLN A 256 7.17 7.62 -33.92
CA GLN A 256 8.16 6.63 -33.50
C GLN A 256 9.21 7.24 -32.54
N ALA A 257 8.76 8.07 -31.59
CA ALA A 257 9.60 8.80 -30.66
C ALA A 257 10.10 7.93 -29.48
N PHE A 258 9.48 6.78 -29.25
CA PHE A 258 9.97 5.78 -28.31
C PHE A 258 10.95 4.85 -29.01
N ASP A 259 12.12 4.64 -28.43
CA ASP A 259 13.09 3.66 -28.94
C ASP A 259 12.75 2.24 -28.47
N LEU A 260 11.93 2.10 -27.43
CA LEU A 260 11.41 0.83 -26.94
C LEU A 260 9.99 1.00 -26.41
N VAL A 261 9.12 0.04 -26.72
CA VAL A 261 7.80 -0.07 -26.09
C VAL A 261 7.71 -1.41 -25.38
N VAL A 262 7.43 -1.40 -24.09
CA VAL A 262 7.29 -2.60 -23.26
C VAL A 262 5.92 -2.59 -22.61
N LEU A 263 5.04 -3.51 -23.01
CA LEU A 263 3.67 -3.57 -22.48
C LEU A 263 3.42 -4.88 -21.74
N THR A 264 2.53 -4.86 -20.75
CA THR A 264 2.06 -6.10 -20.13
C THR A 264 1.16 -6.83 -21.14
N GLN A 265 1.40 -8.10 -21.38
CA GLN A 265 0.62 -8.86 -22.35
C GLN A 265 -0.88 -8.80 -22.01
N ASN A 266 -1.71 -8.51 -23.01
CA ASN A 266 -3.17 -8.35 -22.90
C ASN A 266 -3.63 -7.19 -21.98
N HIS A 267 -2.75 -6.26 -21.63
CA HIS A 267 -3.10 -5.13 -20.79
C HIS A 267 -2.29 -3.88 -21.14
N SER A 268 -2.97 -2.92 -21.78
CA SER A 268 -2.44 -1.58 -22.06
C SER A 268 -3.59 -0.57 -22.02
N MET A 269 -3.54 0.36 -21.07
CA MET A 269 -4.57 1.38 -20.88
C MET A 269 -4.25 2.68 -21.62
N LEU A 270 -2.97 2.95 -21.90
CA LEU A 270 -2.54 4.19 -22.56
C LEU A 270 -2.68 4.13 -24.08
N VAL A 271 -2.53 2.94 -24.68
CA VAL A 271 -2.62 2.75 -26.13
C VAL A 271 -3.15 1.36 -26.47
N SER A 272 -4.01 1.27 -27.48
CA SER A 272 -4.47 -0.04 -27.98
C SER A 272 -3.36 -0.75 -28.76
N GLU A 273 -3.27 -2.08 -28.62
CA GLU A 273 -2.25 -2.86 -29.33
C GLU A 273 -2.38 -2.73 -30.85
N ASN A 274 -3.60 -2.65 -31.37
CA ASN A 274 -3.86 -2.45 -32.81
C ASN A 274 -3.28 -1.14 -33.32
N TYR A 275 -3.38 -0.05 -32.54
CA TYR A 275 -2.76 1.23 -32.90
C TYR A 275 -1.23 1.14 -32.85
N LEU A 276 -0.67 0.54 -31.81
CA LEU A 276 0.77 0.38 -31.65
C LEU A 276 1.39 -0.40 -32.83
N ARG A 277 0.75 -1.48 -33.26
CA ARG A 277 1.20 -2.35 -34.37
C ARG A 277 1.27 -1.65 -35.72
N GLN A 278 0.70 -0.45 -35.87
CA GLN A 278 0.87 0.34 -37.10
C GLN A 278 2.31 0.86 -37.22
N TYR A 279 2.90 1.34 -36.13
CA TYR A 279 4.20 2.04 -36.10
C TYR A 279 5.34 1.21 -35.51
N TYR A 280 5.03 0.21 -34.69
CA TYR A 280 6.00 -0.66 -34.02
C TYR A 280 5.77 -2.12 -34.37
N GLU A 281 6.84 -2.91 -34.33
CA GLU A 281 6.81 -4.35 -34.56
C GLU A 281 7.11 -5.07 -33.24
N LYS A 282 6.26 -6.06 -32.89
CA LYS A 282 6.51 -6.93 -31.74
C LYS A 282 7.69 -7.85 -32.06
N LYS A 283 8.81 -7.68 -31.36
CA LYS A 283 10.01 -8.50 -31.57
C LYS A 283 9.96 -9.81 -30.78
N ARG A 284 9.54 -9.73 -29.51
CA ARG A 284 9.52 -10.87 -28.59
C ARG A 284 8.66 -10.57 -27.36
N SER A 285 8.50 -11.57 -26.52
CA SER A 285 7.94 -11.43 -25.18
C SER A 285 8.96 -11.92 -24.14
N ILE A 286 9.11 -11.19 -23.03
CA ILE A 286 9.95 -11.55 -21.89
C ILE A 286 9.06 -11.86 -20.70
N THR A 287 9.31 -12.98 -20.03
CA THR A 287 8.59 -13.34 -18.81
C THR A 287 9.27 -12.71 -17.60
N ALA A 288 8.64 -11.71 -17.00
CA ALA A 288 9.04 -11.13 -15.72
C ALA A 288 8.58 -12.03 -14.58
N VAL A 289 9.52 -12.53 -13.77
CA VAL A 289 9.19 -13.27 -12.56
C VAL A 289 8.96 -12.27 -11.43
N MET A 290 7.76 -12.27 -10.86
CA MET A 290 7.38 -11.34 -9.80
C MET A 290 7.74 -11.90 -8.41
N PRO A 291 8.02 -11.03 -7.42
CA PRO A 291 8.15 -11.48 -6.04
C PRO A 291 6.88 -12.22 -5.61
N PRO A 292 6.99 -13.27 -4.78
CA PRO A 292 5.82 -13.98 -4.32
C PRO A 292 4.97 -13.04 -3.48
N THR A 293 3.66 -13.12 -3.67
CA THR A 293 2.72 -12.63 -2.65
C THR A 293 2.43 -13.79 -1.71
N PRO A 294 2.14 -13.59 -0.41
CA PRO A 294 2.01 -14.73 0.49
C PRO A 294 0.84 -15.71 0.17
N PHE A 295 -0.02 -15.44 -0.84
CA PHE A 295 -1.19 -16.27 -1.23
C PHE A 295 -1.16 -16.80 -2.65
N LYS A 296 -0.34 -16.20 -3.49
CA LYS A 296 -0.17 -16.67 -4.86
C LYS A 296 1.32 -16.89 -4.97
N GLY A 297 1.70 -18.13 -5.27
CA GLY A 297 3.08 -18.54 -5.47
C GLY A 297 3.78 -17.70 -6.54
N PRO A 298 4.90 -18.19 -7.10
CA PRO A 298 5.62 -17.44 -8.13
C PRO A 298 4.65 -16.96 -9.21
N ARG A 299 4.50 -15.64 -9.35
CA ARG A 299 3.69 -15.07 -10.42
C ARG A 299 4.64 -14.68 -11.54
N THR A 300 4.25 -15.00 -12.75
CA THR A 300 4.94 -14.50 -13.93
C THR A 300 4.04 -13.53 -14.68
N ARG A 301 4.67 -12.55 -15.32
CA ARG A 301 3.99 -11.59 -16.20
C ARG A 301 4.75 -11.54 -17.51
N ALA A 302 4.09 -11.87 -18.60
CA ALA A 302 4.65 -11.70 -19.93
C ALA A 302 4.64 -10.20 -20.29
N LEU A 303 5.79 -9.71 -20.73
CA LEU A 303 6.01 -8.36 -21.22
C LEU A 303 6.28 -8.43 -22.71
N ASP A 304 5.43 -7.82 -23.52
CA ASP A 304 5.59 -7.73 -24.96
C ASP A 304 6.51 -6.57 -25.31
N ILE A 305 7.54 -6.88 -26.10
CA ILE A 305 8.60 -5.95 -26.49
C ILE A 305 8.37 -5.55 -27.94
N TYR A 306 8.20 -4.25 -28.18
CA TYR A 306 8.06 -3.69 -29.52
C TYR A 306 9.18 -2.68 -29.78
N GLU A 307 9.62 -2.67 -31.03
CA GLU A 307 10.62 -1.74 -31.55
C GLU A 307 10.03 -0.97 -32.75
N PRO A 308 10.49 0.26 -33.03
CA PRO A 308 10.04 1.01 -34.19
C PRO A 308 10.24 0.24 -35.49
N LYS A 309 9.23 0.26 -36.36
CA LYS A 309 9.40 -0.24 -37.73
C LYS A 309 10.39 0.64 -38.50
N PRO A 310 11.16 0.09 -39.46
CA PRO A 310 11.96 0.91 -40.37
C PRO A 310 11.08 1.98 -41.04
N ARG A 311 11.52 3.23 -40.99
CA ARG A 311 10.82 4.30 -41.71
C ARG A 311 10.97 4.04 -43.21
N PRO A 312 9.89 4.20 -44.00
CA PRO A 312 10.05 4.20 -45.45
C PRO A 312 11.07 5.27 -45.85
N PRO A 313 11.91 5.01 -46.85
CA PRO A 313 12.84 6.01 -47.36
C PRO A 313 12.05 7.26 -47.76
N SER A 314 12.47 8.40 -47.22
CA SER A 314 11.88 9.73 -47.47
C SER A 314 12.12 10.20 -48.90
#